data_AF-A0A667Z938-F1
#
_entry.id   AF-A0A667Z938-F1
#
_cell.length_a   1.000
_cell.length_b   1.000
_cell.length_c   1.000
_cell.angle_alpha   90.00
_cell.angle_beta   90.00
_cell.angle_gamma   90.00
#
_symmetry.space_group_name_H-M   'P 1'
#
loop_
_entity.id
_entity.type
_entity.pdbx_description
1 polymer ?
#
loop_
_entity_poly.entity_id
_entity_poly.type
_entity_poly.pdbx_seq_one_letter_code
_entity_poly.pdbx_strand_id
1 'polypeptide(L)'
;MSDEHYLELCDNPVQFENASSVNNVFFDEANKQVFAVRSGGATGVVVKGPDDKNSVAFRYLEPEENLEFIGLKSCLCFVFRSLQTKNASVLGFCWTNWNEIVFITDQGIEFYQVFPDKRSVKLLKSQSINVNWYQYCPETAVILLSTTVQGNVLQPFAFRSGTMSKMSKFEIELPVVPKPAKLSLSERDIAMATIYGQLYVMYLKHHSRTANSPSAEVVLYHLPREGACKKSHVLKLNTTGKFALNIVDNLVVVHHQSSQTSLIFDIRLREPDCAVNTHQPVLPARSIHPYRIPLSGPTVVPSQPAVPCQLYSSSWSVFQPDIIISASEGYLWYLQVKLPPTVNLLQDKGKLMDFLLRRRDCKMVILSVCSQSTTACLLPVVATVFDKLNQVYKEYLEAEQTYTLAMESGPSRGSAAQKRPVRTQAVIDQSDMYTHVLSAFTERKGVSHKFIIAVLMEYIRSLNQFQITVQHYLYELVIKTLVQHNLFYMLHQFLQYHVLSDSKPLVRATPQPRLSTANDEIVEVLLSKQQVLGALRFIRSVGGHDNVSARKFLDAAQQTGDQMLFYTVFRFFQQRNQRLRGNPAFNPGEHCEEHVVHFKQLFGEQALMKPATV
;
A
#
# COMPACT_ATOMS: atom_id res chain seq x y z
N MET A 1 -22.93 13.29 -11.04
CA MET A 1 -23.60 12.42 -10.06
C MET A 1 -22.50 11.66 -9.34
N SER A 2 -22.28 11.93 -8.06
CA SER A 2 -21.24 11.26 -7.28
C SER A 2 -21.57 9.78 -7.21
N ASP A 3 -20.68 8.92 -7.70
CA ASP A 3 -20.81 7.47 -7.55
C ASP A 3 -20.81 7.15 -6.05
N GLU A 4 -21.93 6.65 -5.53
CA GLU A 4 -22.12 6.39 -4.10
C GLU A 4 -21.70 4.96 -3.71
N HIS A 5 -21.31 4.13 -4.67
CA HIS A 5 -21.02 2.72 -4.46
C HIS A 5 -19.52 2.49 -4.28
N TYR A 6 -19.12 1.99 -3.11
CA TYR A 6 -17.72 1.70 -2.78
C TYR A 6 -17.32 0.23 -3.01
N LEU A 7 -18.24 -0.61 -3.49
CA LEU A 7 -17.97 -2.01 -3.87
C LEU A 7 -18.37 -2.22 -5.31
N GLU A 8 -17.60 -3.00 -6.06
CA GLU A 8 -17.92 -3.42 -7.42
C GLU A 8 -17.52 -4.86 -7.70
N LEU A 9 -18.17 -5.46 -8.69
CA LEU A 9 -17.71 -6.71 -9.27
C LEU A 9 -16.68 -6.38 -10.36
N CYS A 10 -15.67 -7.24 -10.51
CA CYS A 10 -14.64 -7.07 -11.53
C CYS A 10 -15.24 -6.96 -12.94
N ASP A 11 -14.64 -6.12 -13.79
CA ASP A 11 -15.11 -5.89 -15.16
C ASP A 11 -15.04 -7.14 -16.04
N ASN A 12 -14.05 -8.01 -15.81
CA ASN A 12 -13.79 -9.23 -16.57
C ASN A 12 -14.10 -10.49 -15.75
N PRO A 13 -15.36 -10.96 -15.71
CA PRO A 13 -15.73 -12.16 -14.97
C PRO A 13 -15.31 -13.44 -15.70
N VAL A 14 -15.14 -14.52 -14.95
CA VAL A 14 -14.95 -15.85 -15.52
C VAL A 14 -16.32 -16.43 -15.86
N GLN A 15 -16.60 -16.55 -17.16
CA GLN A 15 -17.85 -17.13 -17.66
C GLN A 15 -17.69 -18.64 -17.85
N PHE A 16 -18.58 -19.45 -17.28
CA PHE A 16 -18.61 -20.91 -17.40
C PHE A 16 -20.02 -21.40 -17.78
N GLU A 17 -20.15 -22.69 -18.07
CA GLU A 17 -21.45 -23.28 -18.41
C GLU A 17 -22.35 -23.33 -17.18
N ASN A 18 -23.52 -22.71 -17.28
CA ASN A 18 -24.45 -22.60 -16.16
C ASN A 18 -24.94 -23.96 -15.66
N ALA A 19 -25.25 -24.00 -14.36
CA ALA A 19 -25.82 -25.17 -13.72
C ALA A 19 -27.24 -25.44 -14.28
N SER A 20 -27.47 -26.67 -14.72
CA SER A 20 -28.75 -27.12 -15.26
C SER A 20 -29.01 -28.57 -14.84
N SER A 21 -30.16 -29.14 -15.21
CA SER A 21 -30.45 -30.56 -14.93
C SER A 21 -29.42 -31.54 -15.51
N VAL A 22 -28.63 -31.09 -16.49
CA VAL A 22 -27.63 -31.90 -17.21
C VAL A 22 -26.20 -31.43 -16.93
N ASN A 23 -26.00 -30.32 -16.22
CA ASN A 23 -24.68 -29.74 -15.97
C ASN A 23 -24.51 -29.36 -14.50
N ASN A 24 -23.55 -29.98 -13.83
CA ASN A 24 -23.21 -29.71 -12.45
C ASN A 24 -21.96 -28.82 -12.37
N VAL A 25 -21.99 -27.84 -11.47
CA VAL A 25 -20.91 -26.86 -11.31
C VAL A 25 -20.25 -27.03 -9.94
N PHE A 26 -18.93 -27.14 -9.93
CA PHE A 26 -18.10 -27.24 -8.72
C PHE A 26 -17.05 -26.13 -8.70
N PHE A 27 -16.61 -25.74 -7.51
CA PHE A 27 -15.59 -24.73 -7.33
C PHE A 27 -14.43 -25.28 -6.50
N ASP A 28 -13.21 -25.09 -6.99
CA ASP A 28 -11.97 -25.40 -6.29
C ASP A 28 -11.43 -24.12 -5.65
N GLU A 29 -11.55 -24.03 -4.33
CA GLU A 29 -11.07 -22.90 -3.54
C GLU A 29 -9.55 -22.73 -3.58
N ALA A 30 -8.78 -23.82 -3.72
CA ALA A 30 -7.32 -23.79 -3.67
C ALA A 30 -6.73 -23.23 -4.96
N ASN A 31 -7.28 -23.63 -6.10
CA ASN A 31 -6.83 -23.14 -7.42
C ASN A 31 -7.69 -21.99 -7.96
N LYS A 32 -8.79 -21.65 -7.28
CA LYS A 32 -9.78 -20.64 -7.70
C LYS A 32 -10.36 -20.95 -9.09
N GLN A 33 -10.69 -22.22 -9.33
CA GLN A 33 -11.17 -22.73 -10.63
C GLN A 33 -12.59 -23.25 -10.53
N VAL A 34 -13.37 -23.08 -11.60
CA VAL A 34 -14.73 -23.60 -11.73
C VAL A 34 -14.72 -24.80 -12.69
N PHE A 35 -15.40 -25.86 -12.29
CA PHE A 35 -15.57 -27.09 -13.04
C PHE A 35 -17.03 -27.23 -13.44
N ALA A 36 -17.31 -27.34 -14.74
CA ALA A 36 -18.62 -27.71 -15.26
C ALA A 36 -18.57 -29.16 -15.77
N VAL A 37 -19.42 -30.02 -15.22
CA VAL A 37 -19.48 -31.45 -15.49
C VAL A 37 -20.82 -31.80 -16.11
N ARG A 38 -20.81 -32.22 -17.38
CA ARG A 38 -22.02 -32.61 -18.11
C ARG A 38 -22.39 -34.07 -17.89
N SER A 39 -23.60 -34.32 -17.41
CA SER A 39 -24.18 -35.63 -17.16
C SER A 39 -24.79 -36.21 -18.45
N GLY A 40 -24.03 -37.00 -19.22
CA GLY A 40 -24.58 -37.67 -20.41
C GLY A 40 -23.57 -38.37 -21.31
N GLY A 41 -23.30 -39.66 -21.03
CA GLY A 41 -22.72 -40.66 -21.95
C GLY A 41 -21.25 -40.50 -22.39
N ALA A 42 -20.73 -39.28 -22.44
CA ALA A 42 -19.33 -38.96 -22.63
C ALA A 42 -19.02 -37.69 -21.83
N THR A 43 -18.78 -37.85 -20.53
CA THR A 43 -18.66 -36.80 -19.51
C THR A 43 -17.48 -35.88 -19.85
N GLY A 44 -17.78 -34.78 -20.53
CA GLY A 44 -16.86 -33.66 -20.72
C GLY A 44 -16.81 -32.80 -19.46
N VAL A 45 -15.61 -32.63 -18.90
CA VAL A 45 -15.34 -31.70 -17.80
C VAL A 45 -14.68 -30.47 -18.39
N VAL A 46 -15.27 -29.30 -18.17
CA VAL A 46 -14.68 -28.01 -18.57
C VAL A 46 -14.21 -27.30 -17.31
N VAL A 47 -12.90 -27.07 -17.23
CA VAL A 47 -12.27 -26.29 -16.17
C VAL A 47 -12.03 -24.89 -16.68
N LYS A 48 -12.43 -23.87 -15.92
CA LYS A 48 -12.10 -22.47 -16.18
C LYS A 48 -11.51 -21.83 -14.94
N GLY A 49 -10.42 -21.10 -15.13
CA GLY A 49 -9.78 -20.32 -14.08
C GLY A 49 -9.77 -18.82 -14.42
N PRO A 50 -9.18 -17.99 -13.54
CA PRO A 50 -8.98 -16.57 -13.79
C PRO A 50 -8.12 -16.28 -15.03
N ASP A 51 -7.19 -17.18 -15.36
CA ASP A 51 -6.38 -17.10 -16.58
C ASP A 51 -6.96 -18.02 -17.67
N ASP A 52 -7.27 -17.46 -18.84
CA ASP A 52 -7.86 -18.18 -19.98
C ASP A 52 -6.96 -19.33 -20.49
N LYS A 53 -5.65 -19.25 -20.19
CA LYS A 53 -4.63 -20.29 -20.44
C LYS A 53 -4.86 -21.58 -19.66
N ASN A 54 -5.64 -21.54 -18.58
CA ASN A 54 -5.96 -22.69 -17.74
C ASN A 54 -7.33 -23.31 -18.10
N SER A 55 -7.91 -22.92 -19.24
CA SER A 55 -9.11 -23.59 -19.73
C SER A 55 -8.75 -24.97 -20.27
N VAL A 56 -9.24 -26.02 -19.61
CA VAL A 56 -8.99 -27.40 -20.02
C VAL A 56 -10.30 -28.14 -20.13
N ALA A 57 -10.55 -28.72 -21.29
CA ALA A 57 -11.66 -29.63 -21.52
C ALA A 57 -11.11 -31.06 -21.67
N PHE A 58 -11.57 -31.99 -20.84
CA PHE A 58 -11.18 -33.39 -20.96
C PHE A 58 -12.41 -34.30 -20.84
N ARG A 59 -12.31 -35.49 -21.45
CA ARG A 59 -13.37 -36.51 -21.43
C ARG A 59 -13.04 -37.56 -20.39
N TYR A 60 -14.06 -37.97 -19.64
CA TYR A 60 -13.99 -39.06 -18.68
C TYR A 60 -14.52 -40.36 -19.31
N LEU A 61 -13.96 -41.50 -18.89
CA LEU A 61 -14.46 -42.84 -19.13
C LEU A 61 -14.86 -43.41 -17.76
N GLU A 62 -16.14 -43.77 -17.58
CA GLU A 62 -16.63 -44.42 -16.37
C GLU A 62 -15.87 -45.74 -16.11
N PRO A 63 -15.26 -45.93 -14.93
CA PRO A 63 -14.84 -47.25 -14.48
C PRO A 63 -15.97 -47.92 -13.71
N GLU A 64 -16.07 -49.22 -13.93
CA GLU A 64 -16.89 -50.12 -13.14
C GLU A 64 -16.35 -50.17 -11.69
N GLU A 65 -17.24 -49.91 -10.74
CA GLU A 65 -17.13 -50.09 -9.28
C GLU A 65 -16.35 -49.02 -8.44
N ASN A 66 -17.11 -48.35 -7.55
CA ASN A 66 -16.73 -47.66 -6.30
C ASN A 66 -15.31 -47.05 -6.21
N LEU A 67 -15.03 -46.09 -7.09
CA LEU A 67 -13.75 -45.41 -7.21
C LEU A 67 -13.94 -43.89 -7.16
N GLU A 68 -13.42 -43.23 -6.13
CA GLU A 68 -13.38 -41.76 -6.05
C GLU A 68 -12.09 -41.25 -6.72
N PHE A 69 -12.24 -40.31 -7.67
CA PHE A 69 -11.15 -39.74 -8.46
C PHE A 69 -10.63 -38.43 -7.88
N ILE A 70 -9.31 -38.26 -7.96
CA ILE A 70 -8.63 -37.01 -7.58
C ILE A 70 -7.93 -36.44 -8.82
N GLY A 71 -8.29 -35.23 -9.22
CA GLY A 71 -7.65 -34.49 -10.31
C GLY A 71 -6.38 -33.78 -9.85
N LEU A 72 -5.26 -33.97 -10.57
CA LEU A 72 -4.04 -33.18 -10.45
C LEU A 72 -4.07 -31.98 -11.39
N LYS A 73 -3.25 -30.95 -11.08
CA LYS A 73 -2.94 -29.77 -11.91
C LYS A 73 -2.52 -30.07 -13.37
N SER A 74 -2.28 -31.34 -13.73
CA SER A 74 -1.74 -31.79 -15.01
C SER A 74 -2.53 -32.95 -15.65
N CYS A 75 -3.84 -33.07 -15.39
CA CYS A 75 -4.73 -34.06 -16.05
C CYS A 75 -4.38 -35.54 -15.82
N LEU A 76 -3.61 -35.88 -14.77
CA LEU A 76 -3.37 -37.27 -14.39
C LEU A 76 -4.45 -37.73 -13.41
N CYS A 77 -5.30 -38.66 -13.85
CA CYS A 77 -6.30 -39.32 -13.02
C CYS A 77 -5.64 -40.38 -12.14
N PHE A 78 -5.81 -40.28 -10.82
CA PHE A 78 -5.41 -41.32 -9.88
C PHE A 78 -6.64 -42.06 -9.37
N VAL A 79 -6.55 -43.39 -9.42
CA VAL A 79 -7.50 -44.33 -8.81
C VAL A 79 -7.10 -44.52 -7.37
N PHE A 80 -7.90 -44.04 -6.42
CA PHE A 80 -7.68 -44.30 -5.00
C PHE A 80 -8.31 -45.64 -4.62
N ARG A 81 -7.49 -46.60 -4.15
CA ARG A 81 -7.97 -47.91 -3.70
C ARG A 81 -7.96 -47.94 -2.17
N SER A 82 -9.17 -47.79 -1.61
CA SER A 82 -9.57 -47.91 -0.19
C SER A 82 -8.86 -47.00 0.81
N LEU A 83 -9.62 -46.10 1.44
CA LEU A 83 -9.27 -45.48 2.72
C LEU A 83 -9.04 -46.58 3.77
N GLN A 84 -8.14 -46.34 4.75
CA GLN A 84 -7.85 -47.36 5.76
C GLN A 84 -9.11 -47.74 6.57
N THR A 85 -10.03 -46.80 6.74
CA THR A 85 -11.32 -46.99 7.40
C THR A 85 -12.38 -47.51 6.43
N LYS A 86 -12.59 -48.83 6.45
CA LYS A 86 -13.56 -49.54 5.57
C LYS A 86 -15.04 -49.12 5.76
N ASN A 87 -15.37 -48.37 6.81
CA ASN A 87 -16.73 -47.99 7.19
C ASN A 87 -16.90 -46.46 7.42
N ALA A 88 -15.97 -45.63 6.97
CA ALA A 88 -16.05 -44.17 7.15
C ALA A 88 -16.65 -43.50 5.91
N SER A 89 -17.49 -42.49 6.11
CA SER A 89 -17.99 -41.64 5.03
C SER A 89 -17.02 -40.50 4.75
N VAL A 90 -16.71 -40.28 3.47
CA VAL A 90 -15.84 -39.18 3.04
C VAL A 90 -16.65 -37.88 3.06
N LEU A 91 -16.22 -36.94 3.89
CA LEU A 91 -16.79 -35.59 3.91
C LEU A 91 -16.20 -34.74 2.77
N GLY A 92 -14.92 -34.95 2.46
CA GLY A 92 -14.27 -34.33 1.32
C GLY A 92 -12.74 -34.47 1.34
N PHE A 93 -12.08 -33.74 0.46
CA PHE A 93 -10.62 -33.77 0.33
C PHE A 93 -10.07 -32.37 0.02
N CYS A 94 -8.80 -32.15 0.36
CA CYS A 94 -8.10 -30.89 0.11
C CYS A 94 -6.66 -31.14 -0.34
N TRP A 95 -6.23 -30.43 -1.39
CA TRP A 95 -4.82 -30.40 -1.79
C TRP A 95 -4.07 -29.37 -0.97
N THR A 96 -3.10 -29.79 -0.17
CA THR A 96 -2.22 -28.87 0.59
C THR A 96 -1.02 -28.42 -0.22
N ASN A 97 -0.61 -29.24 -1.19
CA ASN A 97 0.48 -28.98 -2.10
C ASN A 97 0.25 -29.73 -3.43
N TRP A 98 1.11 -29.54 -4.43
CA TRP A 98 0.97 -30.18 -5.74
C TRP A 98 1.03 -31.72 -5.70
N ASN A 99 1.62 -32.31 -4.67
CA ASN A 99 1.75 -33.77 -4.46
C ASN A 99 1.28 -34.22 -3.08
N GLU A 100 0.51 -33.39 -2.37
CA GLU A 100 0.06 -33.67 -1.00
C GLU A 100 -1.45 -33.48 -0.91
N ILE A 101 -2.14 -34.54 -0.48
CA ILE A 101 -3.60 -34.55 -0.36
C ILE A 101 -4.03 -35.00 1.02
N VAL A 102 -5.09 -34.37 1.51
CA VAL A 102 -5.73 -34.68 2.78
C VAL A 102 -7.14 -35.15 2.51
N PHE A 103 -7.51 -36.31 3.04
CA PHE A 103 -8.89 -36.79 3.09
C PHE A 103 -9.50 -36.52 4.46
N ILE A 104 -10.72 -36.02 4.46
CA ILE A 104 -11.52 -35.77 5.65
C ILE A 104 -12.69 -36.73 5.61
N THR A 105 -12.79 -37.56 6.65
CA THR A 105 -13.88 -38.51 6.86
C THR A 105 -14.62 -38.17 8.15
N ASP A 106 -15.81 -38.72 8.33
CA ASP A 106 -16.57 -38.64 9.58
C ASP A 106 -15.81 -39.19 10.81
N GLN A 107 -14.81 -40.06 10.58
CA GLN A 107 -14.01 -40.73 11.61
C GLN A 107 -12.59 -40.17 11.79
N GLY A 108 -12.15 -39.23 10.95
CA GLY A 108 -10.85 -38.59 11.09
C GLY A 108 -10.28 -37.96 9.83
N ILE A 109 -9.02 -37.54 9.93
CA ILE A 109 -8.22 -37.00 8.82
C ILE A 109 -7.12 -37.98 8.45
N GLU A 110 -6.94 -38.20 7.14
CA GLU A 110 -5.83 -38.96 6.58
C GLU A 110 -5.01 -38.10 5.61
N PHE A 111 -3.71 -37.96 5.86
CA PHE A 111 -2.78 -37.14 5.09
C PHE A 111 -1.85 -38.02 4.26
N TYR A 112 -1.82 -37.76 2.95
CA TYR A 112 -1.16 -38.59 1.96
C TYR A 112 -0.22 -37.80 1.06
N GLN A 113 0.85 -38.47 0.61
CA GLN A 113 1.75 -38.00 -0.44
C GLN A 113 1.50 -38.79 -1.73
N VAL A 114 1.27 -38.07 -2.82
CA VAL A 114 1.03 -38.62 -4.15
C VAL A 114 2.35 -38.70 -4.90
N PHE A 115 2.66 -39.86 -5.48
CA PHE A 115 3.82 -40.07 -6.35
C PHE A 115 3.35 -40.32 -7.79
N PRO A 116 3.36 -39.28 -8.64
CA PRO A 116 2.77 -39.42 -9.97
C PRO A 116 3.44 -40.49 -10.83
N ASP A 117 4.77 -40.52 -10.84
CA ASP A 117 5.57 -41.46 -11.63
C ASP A 117 5.35 -42.92 -11.24
N LYS A 118 5.07 -43.16 -9.96
CA LYS A 118 4.89 -44.50 -9.39
C LYS A 118 3.44 -44.95 -9.35
N ARG A 119 2.49 -44.08 -9.78
CA ARG A 119 1.05 -44.31 -9.65
C ARG A 119 0.63 -44.77 -8.26
N SER A 120 1.28 -44.25 -7.22
CA SER A 120 1.09 -44.70 -5.85
C SER A 120 0.92 -43.53 -4.89
N VAL A 121 0.26 -43.81 -3.76
CA VAL A 121 0.00 -42.84 -2.71
C VAL A 121 0.52 -43.41 -1.41
N LYS A 122 1.23 -42.60 -0.63
CA LYS A 122 1.79 -42.99 0.67
C LYS A 122 1.08 -42.24 1.78
N LEU A 123 0.51 -42.96 2.74
CA LEU A 123 0.00 -42.34 3.97
C LEU A 123 1.17 -41.77 4.77
N LEU A 124 1.13 -40.48 5.05
CA LEU A 124 2.09 -39.78 5.90
C LEU A 124 1.64 -39.78 7.36
N LYS A 125 0.37 -39.44 7.60
CA LYS A 125 -0.18 -39.35 8.96
C LYS A 125 -1.69 -39.54 8.94
N SER A 126 -2.23 -40.21 9.94
CA SER A 126 -3.68 -40.33 10.16
C SER A 126 -4.01 -39.92 11.58
N GLN A 127 -5.17 -39.29 11.78
CA GLN A 127 -5.66 -38.85 13.07
C GLN A 127 -7.16 -39.14 13.15
N SER A 128 -7.53 -40.12 13.98
CA SER A 128 -8.93 -40.43 14.25
C SER A 128 -9.54 -39.40 15.18
N ILE A 129 -10.56 -38.69 14.70
CA ILE A 129 -11.35 -37.67 15.38
C ILE A 129 -12.73 -37.69 14.73
N ASN A 130 -13.81 -37.61 15.51
CA ASN A 130 -15.15 -37.46 14.96
C ASN A 130 -15.30 -36.06 14.31
N VAL A 131 -15.67 -36.03 13.03
CA VAL A 131 -15.81 -34.81 12.24
C VAL A 131 -17.27 -34.63 11.82
N ASN A 132 -17.86 -33.48 12.15
CA ASN A 132 -19.19 -33.12 11.67
C ASN A 132 -19.14 -32.44 10.29
N TRP A 133 -18.23 -31.48 10.16
CA TRP A 133 -17.95 -30.70 8.96
C TRP A 133 -16.53 -30.14 9.06
N TYR A 134 -15.98 -29.70 7.94
CA TYR A 134 -14.65 -29.10 7.87
C TYR A 134 -14.65 -27.83 7.03
N GLN A 135 -13.68 -26.96 7.27
CA GLN A 135 -13.37 -25.82 6.40
C GLN A 135 -11.88 -25.82 6.10
N TYR A 136 -11.49 -25.50 4.87
CA TYR A 136 -10.09 -25.36 4.48
C TYR A 136 -9.75 -23.90 4.19
N CYS A 137 -8.57 -23.45 4.62
CA CYS A 137 -7.98 -22.18 4.25
C CYS A 137 -6.72 -22.45 3.40
N PRO A 138 -6.81 -22.37 2.06
CA PRO A 138 -5.69 -22.66 1.17
C PRO A 138 -4.48 -21.76 1.41
N GLU A 139 -4.69 -20.47 1.69
CA GLU A 139 -3.62 -19.47 1.85
C GLU A 139 -2.65 -19.80 2.99
N THR A 140 -3.17 -20.36 4.08
CA THR A 140 -2.35 -20.71 5.26
C THR A 140 -2.08 -22.20 5.38
N ALA A 141 -2.69 -23.01 4.50
CA ALA A 141 -2.77 -24.47 4.53
C ALA A 141 -3.25 -24.99 5.89
N VAL A 142 -4.35 -24.43 6.39
CA VAL A 142 -4.97 -24.82 7.66
C VAL A 142 -6.36 -25.41 7.39
N ILE A 143 -6.62 -26.59 7.96
CA ILE A 143 -7.96 -27.21 7.99
C ILE A 143 -8.53 -27.04 9.39
N LEU A 144 -9.80 -26.65 9.47
CA LEU A 144 -10.55 -26.52 10.70
C LEU A 144 -11.62 -27.61 10.74
N LEU A 145 -11.60 -28.45 11.77
CA LEU A 145 -12.62 -29.47 11.98
C LEU A 145 -13.59 -29.06 13.07
N SER A 146 -14.88 -29.24 12.82
CA SER A 146 -15.87 -29.26 13.88
C SER A 146 -15.94 -30.63 14.53
N THR A 147 -15.80 -30.63 15.85
CA THR A 147 -15.83 -31.82 16.69
C THR A 147 -16.92 -31.65 17.76
N THR A 148 -17.32 -32.76 18.40
CA THR A 148 -18.42 -32.88 19.39
C THR A 148 -19.83 -32.86 18.81
N VAL A 149 -20.80 -33.36 19.58
CA VAL A 149 -22.22 -33.47 19.17
C VAL A 149 -22.86 -32.10 18.88
N GLN A 150 -22.38 -31.03 19.52
CA GLN A 150 -22.89 -29.67 19.32
C GLN A 150 -22.17 -28.92 18.20
N GLY A 151 -20.99 -29.42 17.80
CA GLY A 151 -20.12 -28.86 16.77
C GLY A 151 -19.34 -27.62 17.18
N ASN A 152 -19.36 -27.25 18.46
CA ASN A 152 -18.83 -26.00 18.98
C ASN A 152 -17.35 -26.03 19.35
N VAL A 153 -16.74 -27.22 19.44
CA VAL A 153 -15.30 -27.37 19.67
C VAL A 153 -14.62 -27.54 18.32
N LEU A 154 -13.75 -26.61 17.99
CA LEU A 154 -13.04 -26.59 16.73
C LEU A 154 -11.58 -27.01 16.91
N GLN A 155 -11.13 -27.93 16.07
CA GLN A 155 -9.78 -28.48 16.08
C GLN A 155 -9.07 -28.13 14.76
N PRO A 156 -8.14 -27.17 14.76
CA PRO A 156 -7.36 -26.85 13.58
C PRO A 156 -6.15 -27.79 13.40
N PHE A 157 -5.80 -28.01 12.14
CA PHE A 157 -4.61 -28.73 11.68
C PHE A 157 -3.88 -27.87 10.64
N ALA A 158 -2.60 -27.62 10.87
CA ALA A 158 -1.74 -26.90 9.92
C ALA A 158 -0.88 -27.89 9.14
N PHE A 159 -0.73 -27.62 7.85
CA PHE A 159 0.06 -28.41 6.93
C PHE A 159 1.25 -27.60 6.44
N ARG A 160 2.43 -28.20 6.46
CA ARG A 160 3.67 -27.60 5.94
C ARG A 160 4.52 -28.67 5.28
N SER A 161 4.58 -28.67 3.96
CA SER A 161 5.48 -29.48 3.12
C SER A 161 5.74 -30.90 3.67
N GLY A 162 4.70 -31.73 3.69
CA GLY A 162 4.78 -33.12 4.15
C GLY A 162 4.68 -33.31 5.67
N THR A 163 4.48 -32.25 6.46
CA THR A 163 4.22 -32.33 7.90
C THR A 163 2.81 -31.85 8.24
N MET A 164 2.15 -32.58 9.15
CA MET A 164 0.83 -32.24 9.70
C MET A 164 0.95 -32.00 11.20
N SER A 165 0.72 -30.76 11.62
CA SER A 165 0.75 -30.33 13.02
C SER A 165 -0.67 -30.07 13.54
N LYS A 166 -0.94 -30.59 14.74
CA LYS A 166 -2.20 -30.37 15.46
C LYS A 166 -2.09 -29.06 16.24
N MET A 167 -3.01 -28.13 16.02
CA MET A 167 -3.04 -26.84 16.70
C MET A 167 -3.89 -26.92 17.98
N SER A 168 -3.87 -25.87 18.80
CA SER A 168 -4.70 -25.78 20.01
C SER A 168 -6.18 -25.79 19.62
N LYS A 169 -6.96 -26.74 20.15
CA LYS A 169 -8.42 -26.71 20.05
C LYS A 169 -8.99 -25.52 20.83
N PHE A 170 -10.12 -25.02 20.38
CA PHE A 170 -10.84 -23.96 21.07
C PHE A 170 -12.35 -24.17 20.91
N GLU A 171 -13.12 -23.51 21.77
CA GLU A 171 -14.57 -23.65 21.82
C GLU A 171 -15.23 -22.31 21.49
N ILE A 172 -16.29 -22.37 20.68
CA ILE A 172 -17.13 -21.22 20.37
C ILE A 172 -18.33 -21.23 21.31
N GLU A 173 -18.55 -20.09 21.98
CA GLU A 173 -19.68 -19.87 22.87
C GLU A 173 -20.98 -19.76 22.06
N LEU A 174 -21.86 -20.75 22.20
CA LEU A 174 -23.16 -20.79 21.53
C LEU A 174 -24.17 -19.89 22.26
N PRO A 175 -25.01 -19.11 21.54
CA PRO A 175 -26.01 -18.25 22.16
C PRO A 175 -27.11 -19.01 22.93
N VAL A 176 -27.52 -20.16 22.39
CA VAL A 176 -28.54 -21.04 22.97
C VAL A 176 -28.12 -22.48 22.73
N VAL A 177 -28.03 -23.26 23.81
CA VAL A 177 -27.73 -24.70 23.72
C VAL A 177 -29.07 -25.46 23.70
N PRO A 178 -29.47 -26.07 22.56
CA PRO A 178 -30.71 -26.82 22.49
C PRO A 178 -30.65 -28.06 23.39
N LYS A 179 -31.78 -28.37 24.05
CA LYS A 179 -31.99 -29.62 24.79
C LYS A 179 -33.10 -30.42 24.09
N PRO A 180 -32.83 -31.61 23.51
CA PRO A 180 -31.57 -32.36 23.53
C PRO A 180 -30.47 -31.74 22.66
N ALA A 181 -29.21 -32.05 22.99
CA ALA A 181 -28.05 -31.56 22.26
C ALA A 181 -28.10 -32.04 20.79
N LYS A 182 -28.16 -31.09 19.87
CA LYS A 182 -28.08 -31.30 18.43
C LYS A 182 -26.97 -30.43 17.86
N LEU A 183 -26.48 -30.79 16.67
CA LEU A 183 -25.53 -29.97 15.93
C LEU A 183 -26.13 -28.57 15.76
N SER A 184 -25.49 -27.59 16.38
CA SER A 184 -25.99 -26.22 16.46
C SER A 184 -25.18 -25.25 15.61
N LEU A 185 -23.93 -25.60 15.37
CA LEU A 185 -22.99 -24.84 14.55
C LEU A 185 -22.81 -25.54 13.21
N SER A 186 -23.18 -24.85 12.13
CA SER A 186 -23.01 -25.36 10.77
C SER A 186 -21.78 -24.76 10.09
N GLU A 187 -21.30 -25.42 9.03
CA GLU A 187 -20.23 -24.90 8.16
C GLU A 187 -20.54 -23.48 7.66
N ARG A 188 -21.81 -23.19 7.34
CA ARG A 188 -22.25 -21.88 6.81
C ARG A 188 -22.14 -20.74 7.81
N ASP A 189 -22.06 -21.04 9.10
CA ASP A 189 -21.91 -20.03 10.16
C ASP A 189 -20.45 -19.63 10.37
N ILE A 190 -19.50 -20.32 9.73
CA ILE A 190 -18.06 -20.14 9.91
C ILE A 190 -17.39 -19.80 8.59
N ALA A 191 -16.44 -18.88 8.65
CA ALA A 191 -15.53 -18.61 7.54
C ALA A 191 -14.10 -18.45 8.07
N MET A 192 -13.12 -18.87 7.29
CA MET A 192 -11.71 -18.73 7.62
C MET A 192 -11.00 -17.89 6.57
N ALA A 193 -10.18 -16.94 7.03
CA ALA A 193 -9.40 -16.12 6.11
C ALA A 193 -8.29 -15.34 6.81
N THR A 194 -7.35 -14.87 6.01
CA THR A 194 -6.23 -14.05 6.44
C THR A 194 -6.58 -12.58 6.37
N ILE A 195 -6.47 -11.86 7.48
CA ILE A 195 -6.71 -10.42 7.56
C ILE A 195 -5.45 -9.79 8.15
N TYR A 196 -4.84 -8.85 7.42
CA TYR A 196 -3.56 -8.22 7.79
C TYR A 196 -2.45 -9.22 8.15
N GLY A 197 -2.38 -10.33 7.41
CA GLY A 197 -1.36 -11.39 7.59
C GLY A 197 -1.60 -12.33 8.77
N GLN A 198 -2.72 -12.19 9.49
CA GLN A 198 -3.11 -13.08 10.58
C GLN A 198 -4.34 -13.91 10.19
N LEU A 199 -4.34 -15.19 10.57
CA LEU A 199 -5.47 -16.10 10.30
C LEU A 199 -6.57 -15.88 11.34
N TYR A 200 -7.79 -15.64 10.86
CA TYR A 200 -8.96 -15.51 11.70
C TYR A 200 -10.02 -16.55 11.34
N VAL A 201 -10.67 -17.07 12.38
CA VAL A 201 -11.93 -17.80 12.27
C VAL A 201 -13.06 -16.83 12.58
N MET A 202 -13.89 -16.55 11.57
CA MET A 202 -15.05 -15.68 11.66
C MET A 202 -16.28 -16.53 11.95
N TYR A 203 -16.96 -16.22 13.04
CA TYR A 203 -18.22 -16.87 13.43
C TYR A 203 -19.37 -15.88 13.32
N LEU A 204 -20.36 -16.21 12.50
CA LEU A 204 -21.59 -15.44 12.35
C LEU A 204 -22.57 -15.81 13.46
N LYS A 205 -22.64 -14.98 14.49
CA LYS A 205 -23.51 -15.17 15.64
C LYS A 205 -24.90 -14.62 15.34
N HIS A 206 -25.85 -15.52 15.10
CA HIS A 206 -27.27 -15.18 15.00
C HIS A 206 -27.87 -15.07 16.42
N HIS A 207 -28.38 -13.90 16.78
CA HIS A 207 -29.15 -13.72 18.00
C HIS A 207 -30.64 -14.00 17.72
N SER A 208 -31.28 -14.80 18.56
CA SER A 208 -32.74 -14.97 18.55
C SER A 208 -33.41 -13.65 18.95
N ARG A 209 -34.59 -13.37 18.38
CA ARG A 209 -35.38 -12.15 18.65
C ARG A 209 -35.84 -12.13 20.12
N THR A 210 -35.06 -11.52 21.02
CA THR A 210 -35.51 -11.10 22.34
C THR A 210 -35.20 -9.62 22.58
N ALA A 211 -36.03 -8.97 23.40
CA ALA A 211 -36.35 -7.54 23.33
C ALA A 211 -35.23 -6.53 23.66
N ASN A 212 -34.05 -6.94 24.16
CA ASN A 212 -33.06 -5.99 24.73
C ASN A 212 -31.70 -5.88 24.02
N SER A 213 -31.52 -6.49 22.84
CA SER A 213 -30.59 -6.04 21.76
C SER A 213 -30.55 -7.08 20.61
N PRO A 214 -31.31 -6.88 19.52
CA PRO A 214 -31.62 -7.94 18.55
C PRO A 214 -30.75 -7.85 17.28
N SER A 215 -29.42 -7.81 17.37
CA SER A 215 -28.55 -7.71 16.17
C SER A 215 -27.62 -8.89 16.00
N ALA A 216 -27.47 -9.38 14.76
CA ALA A 216 -26.42 -10.33 14.44
C ALA A 216 -25.04 -9.68 14.59
N GLU A 217 -24.05 -10.49 14.93
CA GLU A 217 -22.66 -10.06 15.11
C GLU A 217 -21.71 -11.05 14.45
N VAL A 218 -20.59 -10.58 13.93
CA VAL A 218 -19.49 -11.45 13.45
C VAL A 218 -18.38 -11.41 14.48
N VAL A 219 -18.06 -12.56 15.07
CA VAL A 219 -17.00 -12.69 16.07
C VAL A 219 -15.75 -13.24 15.39
N LEU A 220 -14.62 -12.55 15.53
CA LEU A 220 -13.33 -12.98 15.01
C LEU A 220 -12.50 -13.59 16.13
N TYR A 221 -12.05 -14.81 15.88
CA TYR A 221 -11.11 -15.53 16.70
C TYR A 221 -9.75 -15.55 16.00
N HIS A 222 -8.74 -14.96 16.64
CA HIS A 222 -7.37 -15.01 16.15
C HIS A 222 -6.79 -16.40 16.36
N LEU A 223 -6.39 -17.05 15.27
CA LEU A 223 -5.80 -18.38 15.27
C LEU A 223 -4.29 -18.28 14.96
N PRO A 224 -3.43 -18.09 15.97
CA PRO A 224 -1.99 -18.08 15.76
C PRO A 224 -1.48 -19.48 15.42
N ARG A 225 -0.39 -19.58 14.63
CA ARG A 225 0.25 -20.87 14.31
C ARG A 225 0.70 -21.61 15.58
N GLU A 226 1.14 -20.86 16.59
CA GLU A 226 1.55 -21.36 17.89
C GLU A 226 0.83 -20.56 18.98
N GLY A 227 0.27 -21.27 19.96
CA GLY A 227 -0.47 -20.66 21.07
C GLY A 227 -1.96 -20.99 21.09
N ALA A 228 -2.68 -20.35 22.00
CA ALA A 228 -4.12 -20.51 22.18
C ALA A 228 -4.89 -19.54 21.27
N CYS A 229 -6.01 -20.02 20.72
CA CYS A 229 -6.96 -19.20 19.99
C CYS A 229 -7.64 -18.21 20.96
N LYS A 230 -7.76 -16.95 20.57
CA LYS A 230 -8.38 -15.90 21.40
C LYS A 230 -9.42 -15.14 20.59
N LYS A 231 -10.57 -14.88 21.22
CA LYS A 231 -11.56 -13.92 20.71
C LYS A 231 -10.92 -12.53 20.71
N SER A 232 -10.83 -11.88 19.55
CA SER A 232 -10.12 -10.60 19.41
C SER A 232 -11.02 -9.47 18.95
N HIS A 233 -11.98 -9.74 18.05
CA HIS A 233 -12.85 -8.70 17.50
C HIS A 233 -14.32 -9.14 17.43
N VAL A 234 -15.22 -8.17 17.54
CA VAL A 234 -16.67 -8.34 17.34
C VAL A 234 -17.16 -7.24 16.41
N LEU A 235 -17.76 -7.63 15.29
CA LEU A 235 -18.33 -6.73 14.29
C LEU A 235 -19.84 -6.67 14.50
N LYS A 236 -20.38 -5.49 14.82
CA LYS A 236 -21.82 -5.31 15.02
C LYS A 236 -22.53 -5.04 13.71
N LEU A 237 -23.43 -5.93 13.31
CA LEU A 237 -24.18 -5.78 12.05
C LEU A 237 -25.44 -4.93 12.19
N ASN A 238 -25.94 -4.75 13.42
CA ASN A 238 -27.16 -3.99 13.75
C ASN A 238 -28.41 -4.44 12.97
N THR A 239 -28.36 -5.63 12.36
CA THR A 239 -29.39 -6.19 11.47
C THR A 239 -29.48 -7.70 11.68
N THR A 240 -30.56 -8.33 11.20
CA THR A 240 -30.75 -9.78 11.26
C THR A 240 -31.24 -10.29 9.90
N GLY A 241 -30.78 -11.47 9.50
CA GLY A 241 -31.13 -12.04 8.21
C GLY A 241 -30.08 -13.03 7.75
N LYS A 242 -30.08 -13.31 6.44
CA LYS A 242 -29.05 -14.13 5.79
C LYS A 242 -27.87 -13.24 5.43
N PHE A 243 -26.69 -13.63 5.92
CA PHE A 243 -25.46 -12.92 5.65
C PHE A 243 -24.50 -13.79 4.85
N ALA A 244 -23.67 -13.13 4.04
CA ALA A 244 -22.49 -13.73 3.44
C ALA A 244 -21.27 -12.86 3.74
N LEU A 245 -20.10 -13.48 3.84
CA LEU A 245 -18.86 -12.82 4.22
C LEU A 245 -17.88 -12.86 3.06
N ASN A 246 -17.21 -11.75 2.79
CA ASN A 246 -16.04 -11.67 1.91
C ASN A 246 -14.96 -10.87 2.61
N ILE A 247 -13.72 -11.13 2.25
CA ILE A 247 -12.55 -10.34 2.61
C ILE A 247 -11.94 -9.75 1.36
N VAL A 248 -12.00 -8.43 1.27
CA VAL A 248 -11.43 -7.68 0.15
C VAL A 248 -10.43 -6.70 0.72
N ASP A 249 -9.16 -6.85 0.31
CA ASP A 249 -8.10 -5.95 0.73
C ASP A 249 -8.00 -5.77 2.26
N ASN A 250 -8.03 -6.87 3.02
CA ASN A 250 -8.04 -6.90 4.49
C ASN A 250 -9.27 -6.24 5.16
N LEU A 251 -10.32 -5.96 4.40
CA LEU A 251 -11.61 -5.51 4.93
C LEU A 251 -12.57 -6.67 5.02
N VAL A 252 -13.31 -6.76 6.13
CA VAL A 252 -14.40 -7.73 6.25
C VAL A 252 -15.65 -7.09 5.65
N VAL A 253 -16.11 -7.65 4.55
CA VAL A 253 -17.34 -7.26 3.85
C VAL A 253 -18.45 -8.22 4.25
N VAL A 254 -19.52 -7.68 4.80
CA VAL A 254 -20.69 -8.45 5.21
C VAL A 254 -21.86 -8.07 4.32
N HIS A 255 -22.26 -9.01 3.47
CA HIS A 255 -23.39 -8.88 2.57
C HIS A 255 -24.67 -9.28 3.30
N HIS A 256 -25.69 -8.41 3.29
CA HIS A 256 -27.00 -8.72 3.85
C HIS A 256 -28.02 -8.89 2.72
N GLN A 257 -28.51 -10.11 2.57
CA GLN A 257 -29.27 -10.50 1.39
C GLN A 257 -30.64 -9.81 1.31
N SER A 258 -31.36 -9.69 2.44
CA SER A 258 -32.72 -9.17 2.45
C SER A 258 -32.80 -7.65 2.22
N SER A 259 -31.79 -6.89 2.67
CA SER A 259 -31.69 -5.46 2.38
C SER A 259 -30.92 -5.13 1.10
N GLN A 260 -30.31 -6.14 0.45
CA GLN A 260 -29.43 -5.94 -0.72
C GLN A 260 -28.35 -4.89 -0.47
N THR A 261 -27.74 -4.91 0.72
CA THR A 261 -26.67 -3.99 1.09
C THR A 261 -25.46 -4.75 1.61
N SER A 262 -24.33 -4.06 1.66
CA SER A 262 -23.08 -4.58 2.19
C SER A 262 -22.50 -3.59 3.19
N LEU A 263 -21.90 -4.16 4.24
CA LEU A 263 -21.23 -3.44 5.32
C LEU A 263 -19.74 -3.73 5.23
N ILE A 264 -18.90 -2.71 5.45
CA ILE A 264 -17.44 -2.86 5.49
C ILE A 264 -16.94 -2.60 6.89
N PHE A 265 -16.08 -3.50 7.38
CA PHE A 265 -15.38 -3.36 8.65
C PHE A 265 -13.87 -3.43 8.44
N ASP A 266 -13.16 -2.54 9.15
CA ASP A 266 -11.70 -2.54 9.22
C ASP A 266 -11.27 -2.77 10.67
N ILE A 267 -10.71 -3.95 10.95
CA ILE A 267 -10.36 -4.38 12.31
C ILE A 267 -9.21 -3.58 12.92
N ARG A 268 -8.46 -2.82 12.11
CA ARG A 268 -7.34 -2.00 12.59
C ARG A 268 -7.62 -0.49 12.57
N LEU A 269 -8.83 -0.05 12.18
CA LEU A 269 -9.16 1.39 12.14
C LEU A 269 -9.30 1.99 13.55
N ARG A 270 -9.62 1.17 14.54
CA ARG A 270 -9.69 1.56 15.95
C ARG A 270 -8.51 0.95 16.71
N GLU A 271 -7.91 1.75 17.59
CA GLU A 271 -6.92 1.24 18.53
C GLU A 271 -7.54 0.23 19.51
N PRO A 272 -6.80 -0.80 19.92
CA PRO A 272 -7.33 -1.84 20.79
C PRO A 272 -7.54 -1.33 22.22
N ASP A 273 -8.76 -0.88 22.54
CA ASP A 273 -9.11 -0.38 23.87
C ASP A 273 -9.29 -1.50 24.91
N CYS A 274 -9.59 -2.73 24.48
CA CYS A 274 -9.93 -3.86 25.35
C CYS A 274 -9.40 -5.19 24.79
N ALA A 275 -9.44 -6.24 25.62
CA ALA A 275 -9.12 -7.62 25.22
C ALA A 275 -9.95 -8.10 24.02
N VAL A 276 -11.19 -7.59 23.87
CA VAL A 276 -12.06 -7.82 22.72
C VAL A 276 -12.51 -6.47 22.15
N ASN A 277 -12.15 -6.21 20.90
CA ASN A 277 -12.44 -4.93 20.25
C ASN A 277 -13.76 -5.00 19.48
N THR A 278 -14.68 -4.10 19.80
CA THR A 278 -15.97 -3.99 19.13
C THR A 278 -15.92 -2.94 18.03
N HIS A 279 -16.31 -3.32 16.82
CA HIS A 279 -16.24 -2.49 15.62
C HIS A 279 -17.64 -2.15 15.09
N GLN A 280 -17.77 -0.92 14.60
CA GLN A 280 -18.90 -0.44 13.81
C GLN A 280 -18.50 -0.42 12.33
N PRO A 281 -19.47 -0.44 11.40
CA PRO A 281 -19.18 -0.29 9.98
C PRO A 281 -18.39 1.00 9.70
N VAL A 282 -17.36 0.91 8.87
CA VAL A 282 -16.52 2.05 8.48
C VAL A 282 -17.31 3.02 7.60
N LEU A 283 -18.11 2.46 6.70
CA LEU A 283 -18.91 3.19 5.73
C LEU A 283 -20.41 2.87 5.94
N PRO A 284 -21.30 3.78 5.53
CA PRO A 284 -22.74 3.48 5.47
C PRO A 284 -23.01 2.22 4.64
N ALA A 285 -24.05 1.47 4.98
CA ALA A 285 -24.46 0.30 4.21
C ALA A 285 -24.84 0.71 2.78
N ARG A 286 -24.20 0.12 1.76
CA ARG A 286 -24.50 0.37 0.35
C ARG A 286 -24.56 -0.93 -0.43
N SER A 287 -25.35 -0.94 -1.50
CA SER A 287 -25.35 -2.06 -2.44
C SER A 287 -24.02 -2.13 -3.20
N ILE A 288 -23.68 -3.30 -3.73
CA ILE A 288 -22.62 -3.43 -4.73
C ILE A 288 -23.03 -2.62 -5.98
N HIS A 289 -22.06 -1.96 -6.62
CA HIS A 289 -22.30 -1.20 -7.83
C HIS A 289 -23.04 -2.07 -8.87
N PRO A 290 -24.15 -1.59 -9.45
CA PRO A 290 -24.92 -2.35 -10.43
C PRO A 290 -24.03 -2.87 -11.56
N TYR A 291 -24.03 -4.18 -11.77
CA TYR A 291 -23.25 -4.84 -12.79
C TYR A 291 -24.13 -5.22 -13.98
N ARG A 292 -23.64 -5.01 -15.19
CA ARG A 292 -24.32 -5.43 -16.42
C ARG A 292 -23.50 -6.52 -17.08
N ILE A 293 -24.15 -7.66 -17.31
CA ILE A 293 -23.52 -8.83 -17.88
C ILE A 293 -23.33 -8.61 -19.39
N PRO A 294 -22.09 -8.63 -19.90
CA PRO A 294 -21.86 -8.62 -21.34
C PRO A 294 -22.37 -9.94 -21.93
N LEU A 295 -23.25 -9.85 -22.93
CA LEU A 295 -23.77 -11.03 -23.63
C LEU A 295 -22.66 -11.64 -24.49
N SER A 296 -22.03 -12.71 -23.98
CA SER A 296 -21.04 -13.50 -24.72
C SER A 296 -21.69 -14.79 -25.24
N GLY A 297 -22.14 -14.77 -26.50
CA GLY A 297 -22.69 -15.93 -27.21
C GLY A 297 -22.33 -15.90 -28.71
N PRO A 298 -22.32 -17.05 -29.41
CA PRO A 298 -21.83 -17.18 -30.80
C PRO A 298 -22.67 -16.46 -31.86
N THR A 299 -23.87 -15.98 -31.52
CA THR A 299 -24.73 -15.17 -32.39
C THR A 299 -24.87 -13.77 -31.81
N VAL A 300 -23.83 -12.96 -31.96
CA VAL A 300 -23.88 -11.52 -31.64
C VAL A 300 -24.73 -10.83 -32.71
N VAL A 301 -26.00 -10.57 -32.40
CA VAL A 301 -26.73 -9.50 -33.08
C VAL A 301 -26.28 -8.19 -32.42
N PRO A 302 -25.75 -7.19 -33.15
CA PRO A 302 -25.10 -5.99 -32.58
C PRO A 302 -25.98 -5.06 -31.73
N SER A 303 -27.21 -5.45 -31.39
CA SER A 303 -28.26 -4.55 -30.88
C SER A 303 -28.90 -4.97 -29.55
N GLN A 304 -28.44 -6.03 -28.87
CA GLN A 304 -29.02 -6.40 -27.57
C GLN A 304 -28.31 -5.68 -26.40
N PRO A 305 -29.05 -4.95 -25.54
CA PRO A 305 -28.47 -4.30 -24.38
C PRO A 305 -28.01 -5.32 -23.33
N ALA A 306 -26.89 -5.03 -22.66
CA ALA A 306 -26.37 -5.84 -21.58
C ALA A 306 -27.42 -6.07 -20.47
N VAL A 307 -27.56 -7.32 -20.01
CA VAL A 307 -28.59 -7.71 -19.04
C VAL A 307 -28.15 -7.28 -17.64
N PRO A 308 -29.02 -6.62 -16.84
CA PRO A 308 -28.68 -6.28 -15.47
C PRO A 308 -28.51 -7.54 -14.63
N CYS A 309 -27.38 -7.66 -13.93
CA CYS A 309 -27.14 -8.74 -12.98
C CYS A 309 -28.02 -8.56 -11.74
N GLN A 310 -28.75 -9.61 -11.35
CA GLN A 310 -29.52 -9.59 -10.11
C GLN A 310 -28.57 -9.73 -8.91
N LEU A 311 -28.20 -8.59 -8.32
CA LEU A 311 -27.36 -8.56 -7.13
C LEU A 311 -28.06 -9.22 -5.92
N TYR A 312 -27.29 -9.91 -5.08
CA TYR A 312 -27.77 -10.59 -3.85
C TYR A 312 -28.83 -11.69 -4.11
N SER A 313 -28.80 -12.31 -5.28
CA SER A 313 -29.69 -13.42 -5.60
C SER A 313 -29.52 -14.60 -4.63
N SER A 314 -30.57 -15.38 -4.43
CA SER A 314 -30.52 -16.61 -3.61
C SER A 314 -29.67 -17.72 -4.21
N SER A 315 -29.34 -17.64 -5.50
CA SER A 315 -28.43 -18.56 -6.17
C SER A 315 -26.95 -18.20 -6.01
N TRP A 316 -26.63 -17.08 -5.34
CA TRP A 316 -25.26 -16.67 -5.13
C TRP A 316 -24.57 -17.53 -4.09
N SER A 317 -23.38 -18.00 -4.45
CA SER A 317 -22.45 -18.66 -3.53
C SER A 317 -21.25 -17.73 -3.34
N VAL A 318 -20.86 -17.55 -2.08
CA VAL A 318 -19.80 -16.60 -1.69
C VAL A 318 -18.66 -17.40 -1.09
N PHE A 319 -17.46 -17.22 -1.64
CA PHE A 319 -16.25 -17.96 -1.26
C PHE A 319 -15.13 -17.00 -0.89
N GLN A 320 -14.33 -17.41 0.10
CA GLN A 320 -13.20 -16.59 0.54
C GLN A 320 -12.07 -16.56 -0.51
N PRO A 321 -11.31 -15.46 -0.60
CA PRO A 321 -11.53 -14.21 0.14
C PRO A 321 -12.59 -13.32 -0.53
N ASP A 322 -12.59 -13.19 -1.85
CA ASP A 322 -13.30 -12.13 -2.57
C ASP A 322 -14.17 -12.65 -3.73
N ILE A 323 -14.66 -13.89 -3.66
CA ILE A 323 -15.23 -14.58 -4.81
C ILE A 323 -16.76 -14.68 -4.66
N ILE A 324 -17.47 -14.31 -5.72
CA ILE A 324 -18.93 -14.45 -5.81
C ILE A 324 -19.24 -15.27 -7.07
N ILE A 325 -19.96 -16.37 -6.92
CA ILE A 325 -20.34 -17.28 -8.00
C ILE A 325 -21.86 -17.29 -8.13
N SER A 326 -22.34 -17.06 -9.34
CA SER A 326 -23.73 -17.38 -9.71
C SER A 326 -23.71 -18.61 -10.61
N ALA A 327 -24.05 -19.77 -10.02
CA ALA A 327 -24.13 -21.02 -10.76
C ALA A 327 -25.27 -21.00 -11.80
N SER A 328 -26.37 -20.30 -11.51
CA SER A 328 -27.52 -20.19 -12.43
C SER A 328 -27.21 -19.37 -13.68
N GLU A 329 -26.42 -18.30 -13.53
CA GLU A 329 -26.05 -17.41 -14.64
C GLU A 329 -24.75 -17.85 -15.33
N GLY A 330 -23.93 -18.69 -14.69
CA GLY A 330 -22.66 -19.17 -15.24
C GLY A 330 -21.52 -18.15 -15.12
N TYR A 331 -21.48 -17.35 -14.06
CA TYR A 331 -20.45 -16.33 -13.86
C TYR A 331 -19.79 -16.41 -12.49
N LEU A 332 -18.48 -16.18 -12.49
CA LEU A 332 -17.67 -15.96 -11.29
C LEU A 332 -17.09 -14.54 -11.37
N TRP A 333 -17.31 -13.78 -10.31
CA TRP A 333 -16.79 -12.43 -10.12
C TRP A 333 -15.84 -12.36 -8.94
N TYR A 334 -14.88 -11.45 -9.04
CA TYR A 334 -14.09 -10.97 -7.92
C TYR A 334 -14.66 -9.66 -7.41
N LEU A 335 -14.87 -9.57 -6.11
CA LEU A 335 -15.35 -8.37 -5.44
C LEU A 335 -14.18 -7.40 -5.21
N GLN A 336 -14.37 -6.14 -5.58
CA GLN A 336 -13.37 -5.09 -5.49
C GLN A 336 -13.91 -3.88 -4.71
N VAL A 337 -13.00 -3.12 -4.09
CA VAL A 337 -13.32 -1.90 -3.34
C VAL A 337 -12.97 -0.69 -4.18
N LYS A 338 -13.96 0.18 -4.43
CA LYS A 338 -13.72 1.50 -5.02
C LYS A 338 -13.38 2.51 -3.94
N LEU A 339 -12.17 3.04 -3.99
CA LEU A 339 -11.69 4.06 -3.07
C LEU A 339 -12.25 5.48 -3.32
N PRO A 340 -12.47 5.99 -4.55
CA PRO A 340 -12.89 7.38 -4.75
C PRO A 340 -14.17 7.79 -4.01
N PRO A 341 -15.25 6.97 -3.95
CA PRO A 341 -16.47 7.29 -3.19
C PRO A 341 -16.23 7.45 -1.69
N THR A 342 -15.23 6.77 -1.14
CA THR A 342 -14.94 6.79 0.31
C THR A 342 -14.55 8.17 0.81
N VAL A 343 -14.00 9.03 -0.05
CA VAL A 343 -13.59 10.41 0.27
C VAL A 343 -14.76 11.29 0.72
N ASN A 344 -15.95 11.02 0.18
CA ASN A 344 -17.18 11.76 0.49
C ASN A 344 -17.97 11.10 1.63
N LEU A 345 -17.88 9.77 1.75
CA LEU A 345 -18.62 9.00 2.76
C LEU A 345 -17.97 9.09 4.15
N LEU A 346 -16.64 9.19 4.23
CA LEU A 346 -15.90 9.40 5.48
C LEU A 346 -15.61 10.90 5.68
N GLN A 347 -16.36 11.51 6.60
CA GLN A 347 -16.20 12.93 6.93
C GLN A 347 -14.90 13.21 7.71
N ASP A 348 -14.52 12.29 8.61
CA ASP A 348 -13.30 12.40 9.41
C ASP A 348 -12.07 12.10 8.53
N LYS A 349 -11.36 13.16 8.14
CA LYS A 349 -10.16 13.06 7.29
C LYS A 349 -9.01 12.30 7.98
N GLY A 350 -8.92 12.35 9.31
CA GLY A 350 -7.92 11.60 10.06
C GLY A 350 -8.14 10.09 9.90
N LYS A 351 -9.38 9.63 10.12
CA LYS A 351 -9.76 8.21 9.94
C LYS A 351 -9.74 7.78 8.47
N LEU A 352 -10.13 8.68 7.55
CA LEU A 352 -10.03 8.43 6.12
C LEU A 352 -8.58 8.13 5.72
N MET A 353 -7.62 8.87 6.25
CA MET A 353 -6.19 8.61 6.00
C MET A 353 -5.75 7.26 6.56
N ASP A 354 -6.11 6.92 7.81
CA ASP A 354 -5.79 5.60 8.39
C ASP A 354 -6.36 4.44 7.56
N PHE A 355 -7.57 4.65 7.04
CA PHE A 355 -8.23 3.69 6.17
C PHE A 355 -7.51 3.58 4.83
N LEU A 356 -7.29 4.68 4.11
CA LEU A 356 -6.70 4.70 2.76
C LEU A 356 -5.24 4.23 2.73
N LEU A 357 -4.44 4.59 3.73
CA LEU A 357 -3.02 4.21 3.83
C LEU A 357 -2.80 2.68 3.89
N ARG A 358 -3.86 1.91 4.14
CA ARG A 358 -3.83 0.46 4.24
C ARG A 358 -4.47 -0.25 3.05
N ARG A 359 -4.91 0.51 2.05
CA ARG A 359 -5.59 -0.03 0.87
C ARG A 359 -4.65 -0.19 -0.31
N ARG A 360 -5.03 -1.10 -1.20
CA ARG A 360 -4.40 -1.25 -2.51
C ARG A 360 -4.79 -0.10 -3.43
N ASP A 361 -3.88 0.25 -4.34
CA ASP A 361 -4.09 1.26 -5.40
C ASP A 361 -4.59 2.63 -4.92
N CYS A 362 -4.17 3.04 -3.72
CA CYS A 362 -4.69 4.24 -3.04
C CYS A 362 -3.95 5.54 -3.36
N LYS A 363 -2.74 5.49 -3.96
CA LYS A 363 -1.86 6.65 -4.20
C LYS A 363 -2.59 7.87 -4.78
N MET A 364 -3.26 7.71 -5.91
CA MET A 364 -3.94 8.82 -6.59
C MET A 364 -5.13 9.36 -5.79
N VAL A 365 -5.83 8.47 -5.08
CA VAL A 365 -6.95 8.86 -4.22
C VAL A 365 -6.44 9.67 -3.03
N ILE A 366 -5.35 9.23 -2.39
CA ILE A 366 -4.74 9.96 -1.28
C ILE A 366 -4.25 11.34 -1.74
N LEU A 367 -3.59 11.44 -2.90
CA LEU A 367 -3.18 12.73 -3.47
C LEU A 367 -4.38 13.65 -3.74
N SER A 368 -5.49 13.10 -4.24
CA SER A 368 -6.74 13.86 -4.42
C SER A 368 -7.31 14.35 -3.09
N VAL A 369 -7.27 13.53 -2.03
CA VAL A 369 -7.70 13.89 -0.67
C VAL A 369 -6.81 14.99 -0.11
N CYS A 370 -5.50 14.91 -0.31
CA CYS A 370 -4.56 15.95 0.11
C CYS A 370 -4.86 17.28 -0.59
N SER A 371 -5.07 17.26 -1.92
CA SER A 371 -5.42 18.46 -2.70
C SER A 371 -6.76 19.08 -2.27
N GLN A 372 -7.76 18.26 -1.92
CA GLN A 372 -9.01 18.75 -1.38
C GLN A 372 -8.84 19.31 0.03
N SER A 373 -8.10 18.60 0.89
CA SER A 373 -7.91 18.97 2.31
C SER A 373 -7.14 20.27 2.46
N THR A 374 -6.13 20.52 1.61
CA THR A 374 -5.40 21.80 1.61
C THR A 374 -6.27 22.99 1.20
N THR A 375 -7.41 22.76 0.52
CA THR A 375 -8.33 23.84 0.15
C THR A 375 -9.56 23.98 1.05
N ALA A 376 -10.07 22.88 1.59
CA ALA A 376 -11.37 22.82 2.26
C ALA A 376 -11.28 22.67 3.78
N CYS A 377 -10.09 22.35 4.33
CA CYS A 377 -9.94 22.02 5.75
C CYS A 377 -9.09 23.05 6.51
N LEU A 378 -9.27 23.05 7.84
CA LEU A 378 -8.47 23.84 8.77
C LEU A 378 -7.04 23.29 8.86
N LEU A 379 -6.08 24.16 9.18
CA LEU A 379 -4.65 23.82 9.28
C LEU A 379 -4.37 22.60 10.20
N PRO A 380 -5.01 22.41 11.37
CA PRO A 380 -4.75 21.23 12.21
C PRO A 380 -5.17 19.92 11.54
N VAL A 381 -6.21 19.93 10.72
CA VAL A 381 -6.63 18.74 9.96
C VAL A 381 -5.60 18.42 8.89
N VAL A 382 -5.11 19.43 8.19
CA VAL A 382 -4.03 19.28 7.19
C VAL A 382 -2.75 18.75 7.86
N ALA A 383 -2.40 19.26 9.04
CA ALA A 383 -1.28 18.79 9.84
C ALA A 383 -1.36 17.28 10.13
N THR A 384 -2.50 16.83 10.67
CA THR A 384 -2.71 15.40 10.97
C THR A 384 -2.65 14.51 9.73
N VAL A 385 -3.16 14.99 8.58
CA VAL A 385 -3.05 14.26 7.31
C VAL A 385 -1.58 14.12 6.89
N PHE A 386 -0.80 15.21 6.95
CA PHE A 386 0.63 15.18 6.62
C PHE A 386 1.44 14.32 7.57
N ASP A 387 1.14 14.36 8.87
CA ASP A 387 1.85 13.56 9.86
C ASP A 387 1.66 12.06 9.61
N LYS A 388 0.43 11.63 9.28
CA LYS A 388 0.14 10.23 8.93
C LYS A 388 0.83 9.78 7.64
N LEU A 389 0.88 10.65 6.62
CA LEU A 389 1.59 10.37 5.38
C LEU A 389 3.09 10.18 5.61
N ASN A 390 3.70 11.13 6.31
CA ASN A 390 5.13 11.15 6.54
C ASN A 390 5.55 10.05 7.53
N GLN A 391 4.68 9.63 8.45
CA GLN A 391 4.91 8.45 9.27
C GLN A 391 5.07 7.19 8.39
N VAL A 392 4.13 6.91 7.48
CA VAL A 392 4.21 5.75 6.58
C VAL A 392 5.42 5.84 5.66
N TYR A 393 5.75 7.05 5.20
CA TYR A 393 6.95 7.27 4.40
C TYR A 393 8.23 6.99 5.20
N LYS A 394 8.29 7.39 6.48
CA LYS A 394 9.42 7.10 7.36
C LYS A 394 9.59 5.60 7.62
N GLU A 395 8.50 4.89 7.93
CA GLU A 395 8.49 3.43 8.11
C GLU A 395 9.03 2.72 6.86
N TYR A 396 8.67 3.20 5.67
CA TYR A 396 9.22 2.69 4.42
C TYR A 396 10.72 2.96 4.25
N LEU A 397 11.19 4.18 4.54
CA LEU A 397 12.61 4.52 4.48
C LEU A 397 13.45 3.67 5.44
N GLU A 398 12.97 3.44 6.65
CA GLU A 398 13.61 2.58 7.65
C GLU A 398 13.65 1.11 7.19
N ALA A 399 12.57 0.62 6.58
CA ALA A 399 12.53 -0.73 6.01
C ALA A 399 13.50 -0.90 4.83
N GLU A 400 13.61 0.08 3.93
CA GLU A 400 14.59 0.07 2.82
C GLU A 400 16.04 0.10 3.36
N GLN A 401 16.32 0.93 4.38
CA GLN A 401 17.63 0.98 5.02
C GLN A 401 17.99 -0.37 5.66
N THR A 402 17.06 -0.95 6.42
CA THR A 402 17.26 -2.26 7.06
C THR A 402 17.51 -3.35 6.02
N TYR A 403 16.76 -3.34 4.91
CA TYR A 403 16.95 -4.28 3.82
C TYR A 403 18.32 -4.13 3.15
N THR A 404 18.76 -2.90 2.91
CA THR A 404 20.08 -2.62 2.28
C THR A 404 21.23 -3.11 3.17
N LEU A 405 21.17 -2.84 4.47
CA LEU A 405 22.14 -3.33 5.46
C LEU A 405 22.16 -4.87 5.54
N ALA A 406 20.99 -5.51 5.42
CA ALA A 406 20.88 -6.96 5.38
C ALA A 406 21.43 -7.58 4.08
N MET A 407 21.32 -6.87 2.96
CA MET A 407 21.91 -7.29 1.68
C MET A 407 23.44 -7.21 1.70
N GLU A 408 23.99 -6.18 2.35
CA GLU A 408 25.45 -5.98 2.47
C GLU A 408 26.11 -6.98 3.44
N SER A 409 25.38 -7.49 4.44
CA SER A 409 25.89 -8.44 5.45
C SER A 409 25.84 -9.92 5.03
N GLY A 410 25.33 -10.24 3.84
CA GLY A 410 25.29 -11.58 3.26
C GLY A 410 24.24 -12.52 3.90
N PRO A 411 23.77 -13.56 3.19
CA PRO A 411 22.71 -14.43 3.68
C PRO A 411 23.18 -15.27 4.86
N SER A 412 22.68 -14.97 6.06
CA SER A 412 22.86 -15.80 7.25
C SER A 412 22.08 -17.11 7.09
N ARG A 413 22.73 -18.26 7.32
CA ARG A 413 22.08 -19.58 7.29
C ARG A 413 20.98 -19.65 8.36
N GLY A 414 19.73 -19.48 7.95
CA GLY A 414 18.55 -19.61 8.83
C GLY A 414 17.57 -18.44 8.80
N SER A 415 17.91 -17.31 8.17
CA SER A 415 16.97 -16.19 8.03
C SER A 415 15.96 -16.45 6.91
N ALA A 416 14.67 -16.26 7.18
CA ALA A 416 13.64 -16.27 6.14
C ALA A 416 14.00 -15.21 5.08
N ALA A 417 13.87 -15.52 3.79
CA ALA A 417 14.16 -14.60 2.71
C ALA A 417 13.46 -13.26 2.97
N GLN A 418 14.23 -12.23 3.35
CA GLN A 418 13.69 -10.90 3.60
C GLN A 418 13.20 -10.36 2.25
N LYS A 419 11.88 -10.32 2.08
CA LYS A 419 11.26 -9.70 0.91
C LYS A 419 11.62 -8.22 0.95
N ARG A 420 12.18 -7.69 -0.15
CA ARG A 420 12.40 -6.26 -0.31
C ARG A 420 11.09 -5.54 0.06
N PRO A 421 11.13 -4.48 0.88
CA PRO A 421 9.95 -3.63 1.10
C PRO A 421 9.49 -3.13 -0.27
N VAL A 422 8.40 -3.71 -0.77
CA VAL A 422 7.76 -3.20 -1.97
C VAL A 422 7.31 -1.80 -1.60
N ARG A 423 7.65 -0.80 -2.42
CA ARG A 423 7.09 0.56 -2.33
C ARG A 423 5.58 0.36 -2.28
N THR A 424 5.00 0.40 -1.09
CA THR A 424 3.59 0.04 -0.92
C THR A 424 2.80 1.04 -1.73
N GLN A 425 1.67 0.62 -2.29
CA GLN A 425 0.80 1.49 -3.09
C GLN A 425 0.35 2.75 -2.32
N ALA A 426 0.57 2.81 -1.00
CA ALA A 426 0.27 3.94 -0.11
C ALA A 426 1.45 4.90 0.18
N VAL A 427 2.69 4.57 -0.19
CA VAL A 427 3.85 5.45 0.09
C VAL A 427 3.89 6.60 -0.90
N ILE A 428 3.67 7.81 -0.40
CA ILE A 428 3.78 9.06 -1.13
C ILE A 428 5.13 9.70 -0.80
N ASP A 429 5.95 9.90 -1.83
CA ASP A 429 7.22 10.59 -1.65
C ASP A 429 7.05 12.12 -1.73
N GLN A 430 8.14 12.84 -1.44
CA GLN A 430 8.13 14.30 -1.50
C GLN A 430 7.87 14.83 -2.92
N SER A 431 8.17 14.06 -3.97
CA SER A 431 8.05 14.48 -5.38
C SER A 431 6.62 14.34 -5.89
N ASP A 432 5.93 13.27 -5.48
CA ASP A 432 4.51 13.02 -5.68
C ASP A 432 3.70 14.14 -5.03
N MET A 433 4.04 14.47 -3.78
CA MET A 433 3.36 15.54 -3.03
C MET A 433 3.58 16.91 -3.67
N TYR A 434 4.80 17.20 -4.13
CA TYR A 434 5.12 18.43 -4.83
C TYR A 434 4.34 18.57 -6.15
N THR A 435 4.38 17.54 -6.99
CA THR A 435 3.82 17.57 -8.35
C THR A 435 2.30 17.60 -8.35
N HIS A 436 1.66 16.80 -7.50
CA HIS A 436 0.20 16.63 -7.56
C HIS A 436 -0.57 17.53 -6.59
N VAL A 437 0.06 18.04 -5.53
CA VAL A 437 -0.65 18.80 -4.49
C VAL A 437 -0.07 20.18 -4.29
N LEU A 438 1.22 20.31 -3.95
CA LEU A 438 1.77 21.59 -3.49
C LEU A 438 1.93 22.61 -4.63
N SER A 439 2.49 22.21 -5.78
CA SER A 439 2.64 23.10 -6.95
C SER A 439 1.28 23.61 -7.43
N ALA A 440 0.34 22.68 -7.68
CA ALA A 440 -1.02 23.00 -8.08
C ALA A 440 -1.77 23.87 -7.05
N PHE A 441 -1.45 23.75 -5.76
CA PHE A 441 -2.04 24.57 -4.70
C PHE A 441 -1.46 25.98 -4.67
N THR A 442 -0.15 26.16 -4.87
CA THR A 442 0.50 27.48 -4.90
C THR A 442 0.04 28.36 -6.08
N GLU A 443 -0.38 27.76 -7.19
CA GLU A 443 -0.84 28.49 -8.39
C GLU A 443 -2.32 28.88 -8.33
N ARG A 444 -3.10 28.37 -7.36
CA ARG A 444 -4.54 28.64 -7.27
C ARG A 444 -4.84 30.06 -6.80
N LYS A 445 -5.65 30.75 -7.59
CA LYS A 445 -6.21 32.07 -7.24
C LYS A 445 -7.36 31.92 -6.24
N GLY A 446 -7.35 32.70 -5.15
CA GLY A 446 -8.47 32.79 -4.19
C GLY A 446 -8.16 32.33 -2.76
N VAL A 447 -6.99 31.74 -2.50
CA VAL A 447 -6.55 31.37 -1.15
C VAL A 447 -5.63 32.45 -0.57
N SER A 448 -5.75 32.75 0.73
CA SER A 448 -4.86 33.70 1.40
C SER A 448 -3.41 33.25 1.31
N HIS A 449 -2.51 34.12 0.85
CA HIS A 449 -1.07 33.83 0.72
C HIS A 449 -0.44 33.40 2.05
N LYS A 450 -0.94 33.92 3.19
CA LYS A 450 -0.51 33.50 4.53
C LYS A 450 -0.86 32.03 4.81
N PHE A 451 -2.02 31.58 4.34
CA PHE A 451 -2.47 30.20 4.51
C PHE A 451 -1.68 29.25 3.61
N ILE A 452 -1.36 29.66 2.37
CA ILE A 452 -0.49 28.86 1.48
C ILE A 452 0.87 28.59 2.15
N ILE A 453 1.48 29.64 2.69
CA ILE A 453 2.76 29.51 3.41
C ILE A 453 2.59 28.64 4.65
N ALA A 454 1.52 28.80 5.42
CA ALA A 454 1.25 27.97 6.59
C ALA A 454 1.17 26.48 6.23
N VAL A 455 0.47 26.11 5.16
CA VAL A 455 0.36 24.71 4.69
C VAL A 455 1.72 24.16 4.24
N LEU A 456 2.50 24.93 3.48
CA LEU A 456 3.85 24.50 3.06
C LEU A 456 4.77 24.28 4.28
N MET A 457 4.71 25.21 5.23
CA MET A 457 5.47 25.12 6.48
C MET A 457 5.01 23.94 7.34
N GLU A 458 3.71 23.64 7.36
CA GLU A 458 3.17 22.48 8.07
C GLU A 458 3.68 21.16 7.48
N TYR A 459 3.79 21.07 6.16
CA TYR A 459 4.38 19.90 5.50
C TYR A 459 5.88 19.74 5.84
N ILE A 460 6.64 20.84 5.80
CA ILE A 460 8.07 20.84 6.18
C ILE A 460 8.23 20.50 7.68
N ARG A 461 7.37 21.05 8.55
CA ARG A 461 7.34 20.74 9.98
C ARG A 461 7.11 19.24 10.19
N SER A 462 6.15 18.65 9.48
CA SER A 462 5.86 17.22 9.54
C SER A 462 7.06 16.38 9.09
N LEU A 463 7.71 16.71 7.97
CA LEU A 463 8.94 16.02 7.52
C LEU A 463 10.05 16.07 8.58
N ASN A 464 10.27 17.25 9.19
CA ASN A 464 11.26 17.43 10.24
C ASN A 464 10.92 16.63 11.51
N GLN A 465 9.64 16.57 11.89
CA GLN A 465 9.17 15.78 13.05
C GLN A 465 9.51 14.29 12.89
N PHE A 466 9.35 13.74 11.69
CA PHE A 466 9.67 12.33 11.40
C PHE A 466 11.14 12.13 10.97
N GLN A 467 12.00 13.14 11.13
CA GLN A 467 13.42 13.08 10.77
C GLN A 467 13.64 12.64 9.31
N ILE A 468 12.86 13.21 8.40
CA ILE A 468 13.00 13.01 6.95
C ILE A 468 13.73 14.23 6.38
N THR A 469 14.79 14.01 5.62
CA THR A 469 15.55 15.09 4.98
C THR A 469 14.68 15.79 3.94
N VAL A 470 14.46 17.09 4.11
CA VAL A 470 13.64 17.91 3.19
C VAL A 470 14.40 18.16 1.90
N GLN A 471 13.77 17.85 0.76
CA GLN A 471 14.36 18.06 -0.56
C GLN A 471 14.35 19.54 -0.96
N HIS A 472 15.43 19.99 -1.61
CA HIS A 472 15.69 21.42 -1.86
C HIS A 472 14.59 22.15 -2.64
N TYR A 473 13.89 21.48 -3.55
CA TYR A 473 12.83 22.10 -4.34
C TYR A 473 11.61 22.52 -3.49
N LEU A 474 11.41 21.94 -2.30
CA LEU A 474 10.36 22.35 -1.37
C LEU A 474 10.68 23.73 -0.78
N TYR A 475 11.94 23.95 -0.41
CA TYR A 475 12.41 25.26 0.04
C TYR A 475 12.32 26.29 -1.09
N GLU A 476 12.70 25.91 -2.31
CA GLU A 476 12.56 26.77 -3.49
C GLU A 476 11.11 27.21 -3.70
N LEU A 477 10.13 26.32 -3.52
CA LEU A 477 8.70 26.65 -3.63
C LEU A 477 8.26 27.66 -2.57
N VAL A 478 8.69 27.48 -1.32
CA VAL A 478 8.39 28.44 -0.22
C VAL A 478 8.97 29.82 -0.55
N ILE A 479 10.22 29.87 -1.03
CA ILE A 479 10.89 31.13 -1.37
C ILE A 479 10.20 31.81 -2.55
N LYS A 480 9.89 31.07 -3.62
CA LYS A 480 9.15 31.61 -4.77
C LYS A 480 7.83 32.21 -4.34
N THR A 481 7.08 31.51 -3.48
CA THR A 481 5.80 31.99 -2.95
C THR A 481 5.97 33.27 -2.11
N LEU A 482 6.99 33.33 -1.24
CA LEU A 482 7.28 34.52 -0.42
C LEU A 482 7.68 35.74 -1.25
N VAL A 483 8.53 35.54 -2.27
CA VAL A 483 9.00 36.61 -3.16
C VAL A 483 7.87 37.12 -4.04
N GLN A 484 7.05 36.24 -4.62
CA GLN A 484 5.90 36.61 -5.44
C GLN A 484 4.88 37.48 -4.67
N HIS A 485 4.76 37.29 -3.36
CA HIS A 485 3.84 38.04 -2.51
C HIS A 485 4.49 39.19 -1.72
N ASN A 486 5.74 39.54 -2.02
CA ASN A 486 6.51 40.63 -1.36
C ASN A 486 6.65 40.47 0.17
N LEU A 487 6.67 39.24 0.68
CA LEU A 487 6.74 38.94 2.12
C LEU A 487 8.21 38.79 2.59
N PHE A 488 9.03 39.79 2.28
CA PHE A 488 10.47 39.76 2.56
C PHE A 488 10.82 39.67 4.05
N TYR A 489 9.96 40.19 4.92
CA TYR A 489 10.15 40.11 6.37
C TYR A 489 10.11 38.65 6.88
N MET A 490 9.15 37.86 6.41
CA MET A 490 9.06 36.44 6.80
C MET A 490 10.20 35.62 6.19
N LEU A 491 10.62 35.94 4.96
CA LEU A 491 11.79 35.33 4.35
C LEU A 491 13.05 35.58 5.20
N HIS A 492 13.25 36.81 5.65
CA HIS A 492 14.35 37.16 6.54
C HIS A 492 14.29 36.39 7.87
N GLN A 493 13.10 36.27 8.47
CA GLN A 493 12.92 35.47 9.69
C GLN A 493 13.27 34.00 9.47
N PHE A 494 12.80 33.38 8.39
CA PHE A 494 13.07 31.96 8.11
C PHE A 494 14.55 31.68 7.88
N LEU A 495 15.27 32.62 7.28
CA LEU A 495 16.73 32.54 7.12
C LEU A 495 17.46 32.75 8.44
N GLN A 496 17.04 33.74 9.22
CA GLN A 496 17.65 34.06 10.52
C GLN A 496 17.49 32.92 11.53
N TYR A 497 16.36 32.21 11.50
CA TYR A 497 16.07 31.09 12.39
C TYR A 497 16.46 29.72 11.79
N HIS A 498 17.19 29.68 10.67
CA HIS A 498 17.63 28.44 9.99
C HIS A 498 16.50 27.43 9.73
N VAL A 499 15.29 27.92 9.47
CA VAL A 499 14.13 27.08 9.17
C VAL A 499 14.23 26.49 7.76
N LEU A 500 14.93 27.19 6.86
CA LEU A 500 15.30 26.71 5.53
C LEU A 500 16.76 26.23 5.59
N SER A 501 17.02 24.99 5.19
CA SER A 501 18.38 24.48 5.10
C SER A 501 19.15 25.16 3.96
N ASP A 502 20.41 25.49 4.20
CA ASP A 502 21.31 26.14 3.26
C ASP A 502 21.32 25.40 1.91
N SER A 503 20.85 26.05 0.85
CA SER A 503 20.84 25.48 -0.49
C SER A 503 21.31 26.51 -1.52
N LYS A 504 21.97 26.03 -2.59
CA LYS A 504 22.50 26.86 -3.69
C LYS A 504 21.52 27.91 -4.27
N PRO A 505 20.19 27.66 -4.41
CA PRO A 505 19.27 28.70 -4.90
C PRO A 505 18.92 29.79 -3.88
N LEU A 506 19.20 29.61 -2.57
CA LEU A 506 18.91 30.59 -1.50
C LEU A 506 19.73 31.89 -1.68
N VAL A 507 20.95 31.75 -2.17
CA VAL A 507 21.95 32.82 -2.29
C VAL A 507 21.55 33.85 -3.36
N ARG A 508 20.87 33.41 -4.43
CA ARG A 508 20.42 34.30 -5.50
C ARG A 508 19.25 35.19 -5.08
N ALA A 509 18.48 34.81 -4.06
CA ALA A 509 17.24 35.49 -3.68
C ALA A 509 17.39 36.51 -2.55
N THR A 510 18.46 36.45 -1.73
CA THR A 510 18.61 37.33 -0.57
C THR A 510 19.93 38.11 -0.53
N PRO A 511 19.91 39.43 -0.31
CA PRO A 511 21.10 40.29 -0.27
C PRO A 511 21.85 40.30 1.09
N GLN A 512 21.78 39.23 1.89
CA GLN A 512 22.45 39.20 3.20
C GLN A 512 23.54 38.11 3.30
N PRO A 513 24.74 38.43 3.85
CA PRO A 513 25.91 37.57 3.73
C PRO A 513 26.19 36.84 5.05
N ARG A 514 25.60 35.66 5.26
CA ARG A 514 26.04 34.72 6.33
C ARG A 514 25.81 33.25 5.95
N LEU A 515 26.31 32.83 4.78
CA LEU A 515 26.36 31.42 4.38
C LEU A 515 27.82 31.01 4.21
N SER A 516 28.30 30.01 4.96
CA SER A 516 29.71 29.58 4.95
C SER A 516 30.10 28.80 3.68
N THR A 517 29.12 28.29 2.93
CA THR A 517 29.30 27.41 1.76
C THR A 517 29.09 28.12 0.40
N ALA A 518 28.75 29.40 0.39
CA ALA A 518 28.38 30.16 -0.83
C ALA A 518 29.20 31.46 -1.02
N ASN A 519 30.46 31.47 -0.58
CA ASN A 519 31.27 32.68 -0.57
C ASN A 519 31.51 33.26 -1.97
N ASP A 520 31.68 32.42 -2.99
CA ASP A 520 31.92 32.86 -4.38
C ASP A 520 30.68 33.49 -5.02
N GLU A 521 29.49 32.96 -4.74
CA GLU A 521 28.22 33.48 -5.26
C GLU A 521 27.83 34.80 -4.59
N ILE A 522 28.08 34.95 -3.29
CA ILE A 522 27.90 36.22 -2.56
C ILE A 522 28.81 37.30 -3.16
N VAL A 523 30.05 36.94 -3.50
CA VAL A 523 30.98 37.83 -4.19
C VAL A 523 30.44 38.22 -5.56
N GLU A 524 29.92 37.28 -6.35
CA GLU A 524 29.34 37.59 -7.66
C GLU A 524 28.12 38.52 -7.58
N VAL A 525 27.23 38.34 -6.59
CA VAL A 525 26.09 39.25 -6.36
C VAL A 525 26.54 40.64 -5.93
N LEU A 526 27.58 40.75 -5.10
CA LEU A 526 28.14 42.05 -4.70
C LEU A 526 28.82 42.77 -5.89
N LEU A 527 29.51 42.02 -6.75
CA LEU A 527 30.12 42.54 -7.98
C LEU A 527 29.05 42.97 -9.00
N SER A 528 27.96 42.21 -9.16
CA SER A 528 26.86 42.60 -10.07
C SER A 528 26.13 43.86 -9.62
N LYS A 529 26.14 44.16 -8.31
CA LYS A 529 25.61 45.39 -7.73
C LYS A 529 26.62 46.54 -7.68
N GLN A 530 27.79 46.38 -8.31
CA GLN A 530 28.88 47.36 -8.32
C GLN A 530 29.45 47.71 -6.93
N GLN A 531 29.21 46.88 -5.92
CA GLN A 531 29.74 47.07 -4.55
C GLN A 531 31.11 46.38 -4.39
N VAL A 532 32.09 46.79 -5.19
CA VAL A 532 33.42 46.14 -5.28
C VAL A 532 34.18 46.16 -3.96
N LEU A 533 34.15 47.26 -3.21
CA LEU A 533 34.78 47.36 -1.89
C LEU A 533 34.07 46.49 -0.83
N GLY A 534 32.75 46.35 -0.95
CA GLY A 534 31.96 45.45 -0.10
C GLY A 534 32.35 43.99 -0.32
N ALA A 535 32.52 43.59 -1.59
CA ALA A 535 33.00 42.27 -1.97
C ALA A 535 34.43 42.00 -1.44
N LEU A 536 35.36 42.96 -1.58
CA LEU A 536 36.72 42.81 -1.06
C LEU A 536 36.78 42.69 0.48
N ARG A 537 35.95 43.48 1.20
CA ARG A 537 35.84 43.38 2.67
C ARG A 537 35.27 42.03 3.10
N PHE A 538 34.26 41.54 2.40
CA PHE A 538 33.67 40.23 2.66
C PHE A 538 34.68 39.10 2.48
N ILE A 539 35.41 39.07 1.35
CA ILE A 539 36.48 38.08 1.10
C ILE A 539 37.56 38.11 2.19
N ARG A 540 37.96 39.31 2.62
CA ARG A 540 38.93 39.45 3.71
C ARG A 540 38.41 38.88 5.03
N SER A 541 37.10 39.02 5.31
CA SER A 541 36.48 38.47 6.52
C SER A 541 36.35 36.94 6.51
N VAL A 542 36.23 36.35 5.32
CA VAL A 542 36.11 34.89 5.12
C VAL A 542 37.48 34.20 5.01
N GLY A 543 38.56 34.96 4.83
CA GLY A 543 39.93 34.44 4.74
C GLY A 543 40.35 34.00 3.32
N GLY A 544 39.44 33.96 2.35
CA GLY A 544 39.69 33.51 0.97
C GLY A 544 40.45 34.48 0.05
N HIS A 545 41.05 35.54 0.60
CA HIS A 545 41.66 36.63 -0.16
C HIS A 545 42.80 36.24 -1.11
N ASP A 546 43.39 35.06 -0.93
CA ASP A 546 44.54 34.57 -1.73
C ASP A 546 44.16 33.72 -2.95
N ASN A 547 42.90 33.26 -3.06
CA ASN A 547 42.44 32.39 -4.16
C ASN A 547 41.48 33.07 -5.14
N VAL A 548 41.12 34.35 -4.91
CA VAL A 548 40.14 35.07 -5.72
C VAL A 548 40.73 35.53 -7.06
N SER A 549 39.95 35.47 -8.15
CA SER A 549 40.36 35.95 -9.48
C SER A 549 40.42 37.49 -9.53
N ALA A 550 41.60 38.06 -9.81
CA ALA A 550 41.78 39.51 -9.92
C ALA A 550 40.95 40.14 -11.06
N ARG A 551 40.81 39.43 -12.19
CA ARG A 551 40.08 39.86 -13.38
C ARG A 551 38.65 40.30 -13.09
N LYS A 552 37.83 39.44 -12.43
CA LYS A 552 36.43 39.75 -12.11
C LYS A 552 36.26 41.05 -11.31
N PHE A 553 37.22 41.35 -10.43
CA PHE A 553 37.19 42.57 -9.60
C PHE A 553 37.65 43.81 -10.36
N LEU A 554 38.66 43.67 -11.23
CA LEU A 554 39.15 44.75 -12.09
C LEU A 554 38.14 45.12 -13.17
N ASP A 555 37.46 44.12 -13.77
CA ASP A 555 36.35 44.32 -14.70
C ASP A 555 35.20 45.10 -14.04
N ALA A 556 34.76 44.67 -12.84
CA ALA A 556 33.69 45.33 -12.11
C ALA A 556 34.09 46.76 -11.68
N ALA A 557 35.36 46.97 -11.28
CA ALA A 557 35.88 48.28 -10.91
C ALA A 557 36.03 49.23 -12.13
N GLN A 558 36.37 48.70 -13.29
CA GLN A 558 36.45 49.47 -14.53
C GLN A 558 35.06 49.89 -15.02
N GLN A 559 34.05 49.02 -14.86
CA GLN A 559 32.66 49.31 -15.22
C GLN A 559 32.02 50.41 -14.36
N THR A 560 32.47 50.62 -13.12
CA THR A 560 32.01 51.72 -12.26
C THR A 560 32.49 53.10 -12.69
N GLY A 561 33.50 53.22 -13.55
CA GLY A 561 34.04 54.50 -14.04
C GLY A 561 34.78 55.36 -13.00
N ASP A 562 34.84 54.93 -11.74
CA ASP A 562 35.57 55.60 -10.66
C ASP A 562 37.06 55.22 -10.69
N GLN A 563 37.88 56.18 -11.10
CA GLN A 563 39.33 56.03 -11.21
C GLN A 563 40.00 55.69 -9.86
N MET A 564 39.51 56.25 -8.74
CA MET A 564 40.09 56.01 -7.41
C MET A 564 39.76 54.61 -6.89
N LEU A 565 38.55 54.13 -7.18
CA LEU A 565 38.13 52.78 -6.85
C LEU A 565 38.94 51.75 -7.65
N PHE A 566 39.13 51.97 -8.96
CA PHE A 566 39.97 51.11 -9.79
C PHE A 566 41.43 51.07 -9.30
N TYR A 567 42.01 52.23 -8.96
CA TYR A 567 43.36 52.31 -8.39
C TYR A 567 43.50 51.51 -7.09
N THR A 568 42.51 51.63 -6.19
CA THR A 568 42.52 50.95 -4.88
C THR A 568 42.42 49.43 -5.03
N VAL A 569 41.53 48.95 -5.91
CA VAL A 569 41.35 47.53 -6.20
C VAL A 569 42.60 46.96 -6.87
N PHE A 570 43.18 47.68 -7.83
CA PHE A 570 44.42 47.29 -8.50
C PHE A 570 45.60 47.20 -7.53
N ARG A 571 45.77 48.19 -6.65
CA ARG A 571 46.78 48.18 -5.57
C ARG A 571 46.60 47.01 -4.60
N PHE A 572 45.37 46.67 -4.25
CA PHE A 572 45.07 45.53 -3.38
C PHE A 572 45.59 44.22 -3.98
N PHE A 573 45.37 43.99 -5.28
CA PHE A 573 45.89 42.79 -5.96
C PHE A 573 47.41 42.83 -6.17
N GLN A 574 48.02 44.00 -6.43
CA GLN A 574 49.49 44.13 -6.45
C GLN A 574 50.12 43.77 -5.10
N GLN A 575 49.54 44.24 -3.99
CA GLN A 575 49.99 43.90 -2.65
C GLN A 575 49.79 42.42 -2.32
N ARG A 576 48.71 41.79 -2.81
CA ARG A 576 48.53 40.34 -2.71
C ARG A 576 49.59 39.60 -3.51
N ASN A 577 49.86 39.99 -4.76
CA ASN A 577 50.89 39.37 -5.60
C ASN A 577 52.27 39.48 -4.95
N GLN A 578 52.60 40.65 -4.41
CA GLN A 578 53.83 40.85 -3.64
C GLN A 578 53.91 39.94 -2.41
N ARG A 579 52.82 39.77 -1.66
CA ARG A 579 52.77 38.89 -0.48
C ARG A 579 52.91 37.41 -0.84
N LEU A 580 52.26 36.95 -1.92
CA LEU A 580 52.25 35.53 -2.31
C LEU A 580 53.48 35.11 -3.10
N ARG A 581 54.01 35.98 -3.97
CA ARG A 581 55.04 35.65 -4.97
C ARG A 581 56.31 36.49 -4.86
N GLY A 582 56.34 37.52 -4.01
CA GLY A 582 57.47 38.48 -3.95
C GLY A 582 57.58 39.39 -5.18
N ASN A 583 56.66 39.26 -6.15
CA ASN A 583 56.60 40.04 -7.38
C ASN A 583 55.20 40.66 -7.52
N PRO A 584 55.07 41.99 -7.75
CA PRO A 584 53.76 42.64 -7.85
C PRO A 584 53.07 42.42 -9.22
N ALA A 585 53.75 41.81 -10.19
CA ALA A 585 53.20 41.53 -11.52
C ALA A 585 52.07 40.48 -11.49
N PHE A 586 51.10 40.63 -12.39
CA PHE A 586 50.05 39.64 -12.62
C PHE A 586 50.58 38.50 -13.50
N ASN A 587 50.17 37.26 -13.21
CA ASN A 587 50.56 36.12 -14.06
C ASN A 587 49.85 36.18 -15.42
N PRO A 588 50.50 35.78 -16.53
CA PRO A 588 49.87 35.71 -17.85
C PRO A 588 48.59 34.86 -17.87
N GLY A 589 48.53 33.79 -17.05
CA GLY A 589 47.34 32.94 -16.91
C GLY A 589 46.10 33.62 -16.28
N GLU A 590 46.25 34.76 -15.62
CA GLU A 590 45.14 35.52 -15.00
C GLU A 590 44.46 36.49 -16.00
N HIS A 591 44.98 36.62 -17.22
CA HIS A 591 44.43 37.44 -18.32
C HIS A 591 44.14 38.90 -17.93
N CYS A 592 44.99 39.51 -17.10
CA CYS A 592 44.82 40.88 -16.60
C CYS A 592 45.60 41.94 -17.41
N GLU A 593 46.16 41.58 -18.58
CA GLU A 593 47.05 42.43 -19.38
C GLU A 593 46.37 43.72 -19.85
N GLU A 594 45.11 43.63 -20.29
CA GLU A 594 44.31 44.79 -20.71
C GLU A 594 44.11 45.80 -19.57
N HIS A 595 43.87 45.32 -18.35
CA HIS A 595 43.72 46.18 -17.16
C HIS A 595 45.05 46.81 -16.72
N VAL A 596 46.19 46.14 -16.96
CA VAL A 596 47.52 46.72 -16.72
C VAL A 596 47.82 47.84 -17.72
N VAL A 597 47.47 47.65 -18.99
CA VAL A 597 47.59 48.71 -20.02
C VAL A 597 46.69 49.89 -19.68
N HIS A 598 45.44 49.63 -19.28
CA HIS A 598 44.49 50.66 -18.84
C HIS A 598 44.99 51.43 -17.60
N PHE A 599 45.59 50.73 -16.62
CA PHE A 599 46.20 51.37 -15.45
C PHE A 599 47.39 52.26 -15.83
N LYS A 600 48.26 51.81 -16.76
CA LYS A 600 49.38 52.61 -17.27
C LYS A 600 48.92 53.87 -18.01
N GLN A 601 47.83 53.79 -18.77
CA GLN A 601 47.25 54.93 -19.46
C GLN A 601 46.67 55.97 -18.50
N LEU A 602 46.03 55.54 -17.41
CA LEU A 602 45.39 56.44 -16.45
C LEU A 602 46.35 57.06 -15.42
N PHE A 603 47.32 56.29 -14.92
CA PHE A 603 48.17 56.71 -13.78
C PHE A 603 49.67 56.78 -14.10
N GLY A 604 50.08 56.41 -15.31
CA GLY A 604 51.47 56.38 -15.75
C GLY A 604 52.25 55.16 -15.23
N GLU A 605 53.34 54.81 -15.93
CA GLU A 605 54.16 53.63 -15.57
C GLU A 605 54.85 53.75 -14.20
N GLN A 606 55.05 54.99 -13.73
CA GLN A 606 55.68 55.27 -12.43
C GLN A 606 54.81 54.88 -11.23
N ALA A 607 53.49 54.73 -11.43
CA ALA A 607 52.54 54.36 -10.38
C ALA A 607 52.52 52.86 -10.08
N LEU A 608 53.16 52.03 -10.92
CA LEU A 608 53.26 50.58 -10.69
C LEU A 608 54.16 50.28 -9.49
N MET A 609 53.72 49.34 -8.64
CA MET A 609 54.54 48.85 -7.55
C MET A 609 55.79 48.18 -8.11
N LYS A 610 56.98 48.63 -7.68
CA LYS A 610 58.25 48.02 -8.07
C LYS A 610 58.47 46.73 -7.29
N PRO A 611 59.08 45.70 -7.90
CA PRO A 611 59.51 44.51 -7.15
C PRO A 611 60.46 44.95 -6.04
N ALA A 612 60.30 44.39 -4.84
CA ALA A 612 61.27 44.57 -3.77
C ALA A 612 62.61 43.99 -4.25
N THR A 613 63.59 44.86 -4.51
CA THR A 613 64.98 44.44 -4.68
C THR A 613 65.44 43.81 -3.36
N VAL A 614 65.71 42.50 -3.39
CA VAL A 614 66.33 41.77 -2.27
C VAL A 614 67.74 42.29 -2.04
#